data_AF-A0A855KKN2-F1
#
_entry.id   AF-A0A855KKN2-F1
#
_cell.length_a   1.000
_cell.length_b   1.000
_cell.length_c   1.000
_cell.angle_alpha   90.00
_cell.angle_beta   90.00
_cell.angle_gamma   90.00
#
_symmetry.space_group_name_H-M   'P 1'
#
loop_
_entity.id
_entity.type
_entity.pdbx_description
1 polymer ?
#
loop_
_entity_poly.entity_id
_entity_poly.type
_entity_poly.pdbx_seq_one_letter_code
_entity_poly.pdbx_strand_id
1 'polypeptide(L)'
;MPIRVDLLALEPNVPGQACLTVKKWQGGEEQLEFSIQRNQDGFYLQDQKAWSSNPFWFKVSRFSVATSGEALEAQVGPEVVDPLLEGGTNSQFMIELREQSQGHTDKGVVRPGVGLLPSTAGGQTRSTYGGADLSAPAAPEPEIPELPELVLNTAEPEIELESVPNEPAYTPPPPPVKKSKKGLIGLALVVLLLVAAAAGFWFYKRTPVPAPAIAAAVPAGADAQACTLDSMNSLPELTFVQTCIKAAPDSAKLLEIINEAKAGKHCGVAQRLYANRAQAGDALIANAYAREYDPKYLKASECFPAADNATAAYWYETILTQDPNNAEAKQRFEELQK
;
A
#
# COMPACT_ATOMS: atom_id res chain seq x y z
N MET A 1 -14.67 -9.89 21.18
CA MET A 1 -13.68 -9.67 22.28
C MET A 1 -12.37 -9.39 21.60
N PRO A 2 -11.43 -8.56 22.11
CA PRO A 2 -10.22 -8.29 21.35
C PRO A 2 -9.43 -9.60 21.14
N ILE A 3 -9.14 -9.89 19.88
CA ILE A 3 -8.27 -11.01 19.51
C ILE A 3 -6.85 -10.72 20.00
N ARG A 4 -6.09 -11.79 20.26
CA ARG A 4 -4.65 -11.68 20.53
C ARG A 4 -3.91 -12.17 19.31
N VAL A 5 -3.02 -11.34 18.79
CA VAL A 5 -2.27 -11.64 17.58
C VAL A 5 -0.79 -11.52 17.88
N ASP A 6 -0.05 -12.58 17.64
CA ASP A 6 1.39 -12.64 17.81
C ASP A 6 2.04 -12.94 16.46
N LEU A 7 3.16 -12.30 16.16
CA LEU A 7 3.95 -12.58 14.96
C LEU A 7 5.22 -13.34 15.39
N LEU A 8 5.29 -14.63 15.12
CA LEU A 8 6.34 -15.52 15.62
C LEU A 8 7.32 -15.90 14.51
N ALA A 9 8.59 -16.11 14.85
CA ALA A 9 9.56 -16.65 13.92
C ALA A 9 9.21 -18.11 13.57
N LEU A 10 9.50 -18.52 12.33
CA LEU A 10 9.36 -19.91 11.91
C LEU A 10 10.45 -20.79 12.53
N GLU A 11 10.20 -22.09 12.60
CA GLU A 11 11.18 -23.10 13.00
C GLU A 11 11.39 -24.09 11.85
N PRO A 12 12.56 -24.12 11.19
CA PRO A 12 13.73 -23.24 11.40
C PRO A 12 13.46 -21.77 11.01
N ASN A 13 14.23 -20.84 11.57
CA ASN A 13 14.06 -19.40 11.33
C ASN A 13 14.39 -19.04 9.88
N VAL A 14 13.43 -18.45 9.19
CA VAL A 14 13.55 -17.98 7.80
C VAL A 14 13.44 -16.45 7.77
N PRO A 15 14.51 -15.72 7.44
CA PRO A 15 14.48 -14.26 7.35
C PRO A 15 13.41 -13.73 6.40
N GLY A 16 12.69 -12.69 6.83
CA GLY A 16 11.58 -12.11 6.10
C GLY A 16 10.28 -12.90 6.17
N GLN A 17 10.23 -14.02 6.90
CA GLN A 17 9.02 -14.82 7.04
C GLN A 17 8.66 -15.02 8.52
N ALA A 18 7.36 -15.12 8.78
CA ALA A 18 6.83 -15.31 10.12
C ALA A 18 5.53 -16.11 10.10
N CYS A 19 5.15 -16.63 11.26
CA CYS A 19 3.83 -17.18 11.52
C CYS A 19 2.99 -16.15 12.27
N LEU A 20 1.87 -15.73 11.69
CA LEU A 20 0.85 -14.92 12.34
C LEU A 20 -0.10 -15.83 13.11
N THR A 21 -0.05 -15.76 14.44
CA THR A 21 -0.88 -16.57 15.34
C THR A 21 -2.02 -15.72 15.91
N VAL A 22 -3.26 -16.13 15.70
CA VAL A 22 -4.48 -15.46 16.17
C VAL A 22 -5.18 -16.33 17.21
N LYS A 23 -5.36 -15.80 18.41
CA LYS A 23 -6.09 -16.44 19.52
C LYS A 23 -7.37 -15.69 19.84
N LYS A 24 -8.35 -16.42 20.39
CA LYS A 24 -9.68 -15.91 20.77
C LYS A 24 -10.56 -15.45 19.61
N TRP A 25 -10.23 -15.87 18.40
CA TRP A 25 -11.08 -15.68 17.23
C TRP A 25 -12.33 -16.57 17.34
N GLN A 26 -13.49 -16.04 16.95
CA GLN A 26 -14.78 -16.74 17.05
C GLN A 26 -15.43 -17.02 15.68
N GLY A 27 -14.84 -16.51 14.60
CA GLY A 27 -15.29 -16.80 13.24
C GLY A 27 -14.69 -18.10 12.69
N GLY A 28 -14.92 -18.36 11.41
CA GLY A 28 -14.32 -19.46 10.65
C GLY A 28 -12.83 -19.26 10.37
N GLU A 29 -12.18 -20.29 9.84
CA GLU A 29 -10.75 -20.31 9.50
C GLU A 29 -10.46 -20.00 8.02
N GLU A 30 -11.50 -19.97 7.18
CA GLU A 30 -11.39 -19.81 5.73
C GLU A 30 -11.75 -18.39 5.29
N GLN A 31 -11.19 -17.97 4.16
CA GLN A 31 -11.47 -16.68 3.51
C GLN A 31 -11.36 -15.51 4.49
N LEU A 32 -10.31 -15.51 5.30
CA LEU A 32 -10.03 -14.44 6.23
C LEU A 32 -9.22 -13.36 5.54
N GLU A 33 -9.37 -12.13 6.01
CA GLU A 33 -8.52 -11.04 5.62
C GLU A 33 -8.21 -10.14 6.80
N PHE A 34 -7.00 -9.59 6.81
CA PHE A 34 -6.55 -8.72 7.87
C PHE A 34 -5.95 -7.43 7.33
N SER A 35 -6.05 -6.38 8.13
CA SER A 35 -5.36 -5.11 7.90
C SER A 35 -4.51 -4.77 9.10
N ILE A 36 -3.35 -4.14 8.87
CA ILE A 36 -2.45 -3.71 9.93
C ILE A 36 -2.32 -2.20 9.86
N GLN A 37 -2.43 -1.54 11.01
CA GLN A 37 -2.41 -0.08 11.15
C GLN A 37 -1.38 0.35 12.19
N ARG A 38 -0.60 1.38 11.85
CA ARG A 38 0.28 2.09 12.77
C ARG A 38 -0.52 2.87 13.82
N ASN A 39 -0.13 2.71 15.08
CA ASN A 39 -0.82 3.38 16.18
C ASN A 39 -0.52 4.89 16.25
N GLN A 40 0.61 5.35 15.70
CA GLN A 40 1.07 6.73 15.79
C GLN A 40 0.32 7.70 14.85
N ASP A 41 -0.01 7.26 13.63
CA ASP A 41 -0.56 8.11 12.58
C ASP A 41 -1.79 7.50 11.90
N GLY A 42 -2.18 6.27 12.27
CA GLY A 42 -3.33 5.59 11.71
C GLY A 42 -3.13 5.11 10.27
N PHE A 43 -1.90 5.04 9.76
CA PHE A 43 -1.67 4.55 8.40
C PHE A 43 -1.70 3.02 8.36
N TYR A 44 -2.22 2.48 7.28
CA TYR A 44 -2.35 1.05 7.02
C TYR A 44 -1.21 0.54 6.14
N LEU A 45 -0.74 -0.65 6.47
CA LEU A 45 0.28 -1.36 5.71
C LEU A 45 -0.28 -1.83 4.37
N GLN A 46 0.45 -1.56 3.29
CA GLN A 46 0.10 -1.92 1.91
C GLN A 46 0.96 -3.11 1.41
N ASP A 47 0.60 -3.69 0.26
CA ASP A 47 1.32 -4.79 -0.41
C ASP A 47 2.79 -4.47 -0.76
N GLN A 48 3.10 -3.21 -1.04
CA GLN A 48 4.44 -2.76 -1.43
C GLN A 48 5.32 -2.33 -0.23
N LYS A 49 5.07 -2.88 0.97
CA LYS A 49 5.79 -2.49 2.20
C LYS A 49 5.64 -1.01 2.57
N ALA A 50 4.63 -0.33 2.01
CA ALA A 50 4.39 1.08 2.20
C ALA A 50 3.25 1.32 3.19
N TRP A 51 3.18 2.54 3.73
CA TRP A 51 2.11 2.97 4.64
C TRP A 51 1.22 4.01 3.97
N SER A 52 -0.10 3.86 4.05
CA SER A 52 -1.08 4.77 3.42
C SER A 52 -2.30 4.99 4.31
N SER A 53 -3.07 6.05 4.07
CA SER A 53 -4.29 6.35 4.84
C SER A 53 -5.47 5.42 4.54
N ASN A 54 -5.40 4.64 3.46
CA ASN A 54 -6.48 3.72 3.07
C ASN A 54 -6.24 2.31 3.63
N PRO A 55 -7.26 1.67 4.24
CA PRO A 55 -7.18 0.27 4.66
C PRO A 55 -6.83 -0.65 3.50
N PHE A 56 -5.82 -1.47 3.71
CA PHE A 56 -5.44 -2.54 2.80
C PHE A 56 -5.62 -3.88 3.49
N TRP A 57 -6.20 -4.83 2.76
CA TRP A 57 -6.64 -6.12 3.29
C TRP A 57 -5.79 -7.23 2.67
N PHE A 58 -4.92 -7.81 3.50
CA PHE A 58 -4.18 -9.01 3.18
C PHE A 58 -5.13 -10.19 3.26
N LYS A 59 -5.31 -10.88 2.14
CA LYS A 59 -6.25 -12.00 2.02
C LYS A 59 -5.52 -13.31 2.25
N VAL A 60 -6.07 -14.12 3.14
CA VAL A 60 -5.56 -15.46 3.44
C VAL A 60 -6.67 -16.45 3.14
N SER A 61 -6.43 -17.35 2.18
CA SER A 61 -7.43 -18.33 1.75
C SER A 61 -7.88 -19.22 2.91
N ARG A 62 -6.94 -19.62 3.78
CA ARG A 62 -7.20 -20.43 4.95
C ARG A 62 -6.10 -20.25 5.99
N PHE A 63 -6.49 -20.12 7.25
CA PHE A 63 -5.59 -20.27 8.39
C PHE A 63 -5.54 -21.74 8.81
N SER A 64 -4.36 -22.24 9.16
CA SER A 64 -4.21 -23.55 9.79
C SER A 64 -4.57 -23.47 11.27
N VAL A 65 -5.22 -24.50 11.80
CA VAL A 65 -5.43 -24.61 13.25
C VAL A 65 -4.14 -25.11 13.89
N ALA A 66 -3.62 -24.39 14.88
CA ALA A 66 -2.44 -24.80 15.63
C ALA A 66 -2.65 -26.17 16.29
N THR A 67 -1.58 -26.93 16.55
CA THR A 67 -1.66 -28.27 17.17
C THR A 67 -2.39 -28.27 18.52
N SER A 68 -2.41 -27.15 19.24
CA SER A 68 -3.16 -27.00 20.50
C SER A 68 -4.67 -26.84 20.31
N GLY A 69 -5.15 -26.54 19.10
CA GLY A 69 -6.56 -26.24 18.81
C GLY A 69 -7.03 -24.86 19.26
N GLU A 70 -6.17 -24.05 19.89
CA GLU A 70 -6.57 -22.77 20.52
C GLU A 70 -6.23 -21.53 19.69
N ALA A 71 -5.51 -21.70 18.58
CA ALA A 71 -5.05 -20.60 17.74
C ALA A 71 -5.17 -20.93 16.25
N LEU A 72 -5.43 -19.90 15.45
CA LEU A 72 -5.30 -19.92 14.00
C LEU A 72 -3.93 -19.39 13.61
N GLU A 73 -3.31 -20.01 12.63
CA GLU A 73 -1.96 -19.71 12.15
C GLU A 73 -1.98 -19.44 10.65
N ALA A 74 -1.24 -18.42 10.21
CA ALA A 74 -0.99 -18.16 8.80
C ALA A 74 0.45 -17.72 8.60
N GLN A 75 1.10 -18.25 7.59
CA GLN A 75 2.43 -17.79 7.19
C GLN A 75 2.30 -16.44 6.50
N VAL A 76 3.12 -15.47 6.92
CA VAL A 76 3.20 -14.15 6.30
C VAL A 76 4.63 -13.88 5.83
N GLY A 77 4.72 -13.17 4.71
CA GLY A 77 5.97 -12.92 4.04
C GLY A 77 6.59 -11.56 4.36
N PRO A 78 7.62 -11.18 3.60
CA PRO A 78 8.42 -9.99 3.86
C PRO A 78 7.64 -8.69 3.68
N GLU A 79 6.54 -8.73 2.93
CA GLU A 79 5.57 -7.64 2.77
C GLU A 79 4.92 -7.23 4.09
N VAL A 80 4.79 -8.17 5.04
CA VAL A 80 4.30 -7.90 6.40
C VAL A 80 5.45 -7.79 7.39
N VAL A 81 6.44 -8.69 7.32
CA VAL A 81 7.49 -8.80 8.35
C VAL A 81 8.41 -7.57 8.36
N ASP A 82 8.93 -7.14 7.21
CA ASP A 82 9.94 -6.07 7.17
C ASP A 82 9.39 -4.72 7.70
N PRO A 83 8.22 -4.24 7.26
CA PRO A 83 7.68 -2.95 7.73
C PRO A 83 7.33 -2.93 9.22
N LEU A 84 6.99 -4.09 9.78
CA LEU A 84 6.72 -4.23 11.21
C LEU A 84 8.02 -4.17 12.03
N LEU A 85 9.12 -4.71 11.50
CA LEU A 85 10.44 -4.65 12.13
C LEU A 85 11.09 -3.27 12.00
N GLU A 86 10.80 -2.50 10.95
CA GLU A 86 11.23 -1.10 10.80
C GLU A 86 10.72 -0.21 11.95
N GLY A 87 9.55 -0.53 12.52
CA GLY A 87 9.04 0.14 13.72
C GLY A 87 9.88 -0.14 14.98
N GLY A 88 10.83 -1.07 14.94
CA GLY A 88 11.63 -1.50 16.08
C GLY A 88 10.96 -2.60 16.91
N THR A 89 11.76 -3.28 17.74
CA THR A 89 11.38 -4.53 18.44
C THR A 89 10.22 -4.39 19.44
N ASN A 90 9.92 -3.17 19.90
CA ASN A 90 8.83 -2.90 20.86
C ASN A 90 7.61 -2.22 20.21
N SER A 91 7.58 -2.10 18.88
CA SER A 91 6.44 -1.50 18.20
C SER A 91 5.21 -2.38 18.28
N GLN A 92 4.07 -1.73 18.47
CA GLN A 92 2.76 -2.35 18.54
C GLN A 92 1.93 -1.78 17.41
N PHE A 93 1.21 -2.64 16.70
CA PHE A 93 0.35 -2.25 15.59
C PHE A 93 -1.07 -2.74 15.87
N MET A 94 -2.07 -2.00 15.42
CA MET A 94 -3.45 -2.47 15.45
C MET A 94 -3.65 -3.42 14.28
N ILE A 95 -4.29 -4.57 14.53
CA ILE A 95 -4.70 -5.51 13.49
C ILE A 95 -6.21 -5.68 13.55
N GLU A 96 -6.85 -5.61 12.39
CA GLU A 96 -8.27 -5.94 12.24
C GLU A 96 -8.36 -7.20 11.39
N LEU A 97 -9.02 -8.24 11.91
CA LEU A 97 -9.26 -9.50 11.22
C LEU A 97 -10.76 -9.63 10.95
N ARG A 98 -11.11 -10.03 9.72
CA ARG A 98 -12.49 -10.25 9.33
C ARG A 98 -12.65 -11.39 8.33
N GLU A 99 -13.86 -11.92 8.26
CA GLU A 99 -14.30 -12.80 7.17
C GLU A 99 -14.57 -11.97 5.92
N GLN A 100 -14.24 -12.51 4.74
CA GLN A 100 -14.49 -11.83 3.45
C GLN A 100 -15.98 -11.74 3.10
N SER A 101 -16.79 -12.64 3.64
CA SER A 101 -18.26 -12.57 3.56
C SER A 101 -18.82 -11.79 4.76
N GLN A 102 -20.06 -11.29 4.69
CA GLN A 102 -20.68 -10.59 5.83
C GLN A 102 -20.69 -11.49 7.07
N GLY A 103 -19.72 -11.26 7.95
CA GLY A 103 -19.36 -12.22 8.98
C GLY A 103 -18.63 -11.56 10.14
N HIS A 104 -17.89 -12.37 10.88
CA HIS A 104 -17.21 -11.91 12.09
C HIS A 104 -16.09 -10.91 11.77
N THR A 105 -15.93 -9.92 12.65
CA THR A 105 -14.84 -8.93 12.61
C THR A 105 -14.41 -8.66 14.04
N ASP A 106 -13.11 -8.75 14.31
CA ASP A 106 -12.52 -8.40 15.60
C ASP A 106 -11.20 -7.66 15.40
N LYS A 107 -10.84 -6.85 16.39
CA LYS A 107 -9.59 -6.08 16.42
C LYS A 107 -8.68 -6.56 17.53
N GLY A 108 -7.38 -6.44 17.31
CA GLY A 108 -6.35 -6.80 18.27
C GLY A 108 -5.10 -5.97 18.09
N VAL A 109 -4.10 -6.28 18.90
CA VAL A 109 -2.76 -5.70 18.77
C VAL A 109 -1.84 -6.81 18.30
N VAL A 110 -1.04 -6.52 17.27
CA VAL A 110 0.04 -7.39 16.81
C VAL A 110 1.38 -6.83 17.25
N ARG A 111 2.26 -7.72 17.71
CA ARG A 111 3.62 -7.41 18.15
C ARG A 111 4.61 -8.30 17.39
N PRO A 112 5.68 -7.72 16.81
CA PRO A 112 6.79 -8.52 16.30
C PRO A 112 7.41 -9.35 17.42
N GLY A 113 7.45 -10.67 17.26
CA GLY A 113 8.03 -11.59 18.21
C GLY A 113 9.56 -11.54 18.26
N VAL A 114 10.12 -12.04 19.36
CA VAL A 114 11.57 -12.15 19.55
C VAL A 114 12.16 -13.11 18.53
N GLY A 115 13.29 -12.74 17.94
CA GLY A 115 13.99 -13.58 16.97
C GLY A 115 13.48 -13.47 15.53
N LEU A 116 12.47 -12.62 15.25
CA LEU A 116 12.14 -12.28 13.87
C LEU A 116 13.31 -11.57 13.19
N LEU A 117 13.63 -12.03 11.99
CA LEU A 117 14.71 -11.51 11.18
C LEU A 117 14.13 -10.81 9.94
N PRO A 118 14.59 -9.59 9.60
CA PRO A 118 14.18 -8.95 8.35
C PRO A 118 14.75 -9.74 7.16
N SER A 119 14.13 -9.60 6.00
CA SER A 119 14.57 -10.30 4.77
C SER A 119 16.04 -10.09 4.43
N THR A 120 16.61 -8.94 4.79
CA THR A 120 18.02 -8.59 4.57
C THR A 120 19.00 -9.39 5.44
N ALA A 121 18.52 -9.98 6.54
CA ALA A 121 19.35 -10.82 7.42
C ALA A 121 19.60 -12.22 6.85
N GLY A 122 18.89 -12.62 5.80
CA GLY A 122 19.08 -13.90 5.08
C GLY A 122 20.40 -14.02 4.33
N GLY A 123 21.26 -13.00 4.37
CA GLY A 123 22.59 -13.02 3.78
C GLY A 123 22.52 -13.22 2.27
N GLN A 124 22.62 -12.13 1.51
CA GLN A 124 23.34 -12.29 0.25
C GLN A 124 24.76 -12.72 0.65
N THR A 125 25.13 -13.97 0.36
CA THR A 125 26.53 -14.26 0.07
C THR A 125 26.88 -13.51 -1.22
N ARG A 126 26.92 -12.18 -1.17
CA ARG A 126 27.82 -11.44 -2.03
C ARG A 126 29.17 -11.88 -1.53
N SER A 127 29.81 -12.76 -2.29
CA SER A 127 31.20 -13.12 -2.04
C SER A 127 32.01 -11.82 -2.01
N THR A 128 32.24 -11.28 -0.81
CA THR A 128 33.22 -10.23 -0.56
C THR A 128 34.61 -10.82 -0.35
N TYR A 129 34.77 -12.13 -0.59
CA TYR A 129 36.04 -12.70 -1.01
C TYR A 129 36.14 -12.59 -2.52
N GLY A 130 36.89 -11.59 -2.99
CA GLY A 130 37.62 -11.75 -4.24
C GLY A 130 38.66 -12.84 -4.04
N GLY A 131 38.30 -14.07 -4.38
CA GLY A 131 39.24 -15.16 -4.59
C GLY A 131 39.49 -15.29 -6.08
N ALA A 132 40.74 -15.22 -6.52
CA ALA A 132 41.10 -15.67 -7.85
C ALA A 132 41.14 -17.20 -7.83
N ASP A 133 40.33 -17.85 -8.66
CA ASP A 133 40.45 -19.28 -8.90
C ASP A 133 41.77 -19.54 -9.63
N LEU A 134 42.71 -20.19 -8.93
CA LEU A 134 43.83 -20.86 -9.59
C LEU A 134 43.32 -22.19 -10.12
N SER A 135 43.23 -22.29 -11.44
CA SER A 135 42.78 -23.49 -12.15
C SER A 135 43.71 -24.67 -11.83
N ALA A 136 43.22 -25.63 -11.05
CA ALA A 136 43.81 -26.96 -10.92
C ALA A 136 43.10 -27.94 -11.87
N PRO A 137 43.78 -28.98 -12.39
CA PRO A 137 43.26 -29.80 -13.48
C PRO A 137 42.05 -30.64 -13.03
N ALA A 138 41.09 -30.80 -13.94
CA ALA A 138 39.89 -31.61 -13.77
C ALA A 138 40.23 -33.06 -13.36
N ALA A 139 39.65 -33.50 -12.25
CA ALA A 139 39.52 -34.90 -11.88
C ALA A 139 38.06 -35.32 -12.08
N PRO A 140 37.79 -36.51 -12.64
CA PRO A 140 36.47 -36.89 -13.14
C PRO A 140 35.44 -37.14 -12.02
N GLU A 141 34.22 -36.80 -12.40
CA GLU A 141 32.95 -36.86 -11.69
C GLU A 141 32.53 -38.27 -11.26
N PRO A 142 32.03 -38.46 -10.03
CA PRO A 142 31.20 -39.61 -9.71
C PRO A 142 29.73 -39.29 -10.04
N GLU A 143 29.21 -39.96 -11.07
CA GLU A 143 27.79 -40.05 -11.43
C GLU A 143 26.96 -40.48 -10.21
N ILE A 144 26.05 -39.60 -9.76
CA ILE A 144 25.01 -39.98 -8.80
C ILE A 144 23.83 -40.51 -9.63
N PRO A 145 23.47 -41.80 -9.52
CA PRO A 145 22.35 -42.37 -10.28
C PRO A 145 21.02 -41.74 -9.85
N GLU A 146 20.23 -41.35 -10.85
CA GLU A 146 18.86 -40.85 -10.74
C GLU A 146 17.99 -41.85 -9.97
N LEU A 147 17.48 -41.44 -8.80
CA LEU A 147 16.44 -42.16 -8.08
C LEU A 147 15.10 -41.92 -8.82
N PRO A 148 14.35 -42.99 -9.15
CA PRO A 148 13.17 -42.89 -10.00
C PRO A 148 12.01 -42.10 -9.36
N GLU A 149 11.33 -41.33 -10.20
CA GLU A 149 10.09 -40.62 -9.93
C GLU A 149 9.01 -41.56 -9.37
N LEU A 150 8.54 -41.28 -8.15
CA LEU A 150 7.34 -41.89 -7.61
C LEU A 150 6.11 -41.25 -8.27
N VAL A 151 5.68 -41.84 -9.38
CA VAL A 151 4.32 -41.71 -9.89
C VAL A 151 3.40 -42.47 -8.92
N LEU A 152 2.58 -41.75 -8.15
CA LEU A 152 1.45 -42.38 -7.46
C LEU A 152 0.13 -41.86 -8.03
N ASN A 153 -0.60 -42.82 -8.57
CA ASN A 153 -1.79 -42.69 -9.37
C ASN A 153 -2.97 -42.08 -8.60
N THR A 154 -3.74 -41.31 -9.35
CA THR A 154 -5.20 -41.12 -9.29
C THR A 154 -5.95 -42.19 -8.49
N ALA A 155 -6.71 -41.74 -7.50
CA ALA A 155 -7.97 -42.36 -7.11
C ALA A 155 -8.88 -41.29 -6.50
N GLU A 156 -9.67 -40.67 -7.37
CA GLU A 156 -10.93 -40.00 -7.06
C GLU A 156 -11.97 -41.08 -6.69
N PRO A 157 -12.69 -40.95 -5.57
CA PRO A 157 -13.99 -41.56 -5.43
C PRO A 157 -15.03 -40.45 -5.55
N GLU A 158 -15.60 -40.38 -6.75
CA GLU A 158 -16.95 -39.92 -7.02
C GLU A 158 -17.92 -40.66 -6.08
N ILE A 159 -18.57 -39.94 -5.17
CA ILE A 159 -19.79 -40.42 -4.50
C ILE A 159 -20.90 -39.45 -4.84
N GLU A 160 -21.58 -39.79 -5.92
CA GLU A 160 -22.97 -39.46 -6.21
C GLU A 160 -23.86 -40.14 -5.16
N LEU A 161 -24.69 -39.36 -4.44
CA LEU A 161 -25.92 -39.89 -3.86
C LEU A 161 -26.95 -38.76 -3.65
N GLU A 162 -27.90 -38.84 -4.55
CA GLU A 162 -29.22 -38.24 -4.66
C GLU A 162 -30.05 -38.18 -3.36
N SER A 163 -31.04 -37.28 -3.41
CA SER A 163 -32.35 -37.28 -2.71
C SER A 163 -32.58 -36.29 -1.54
N VAL A 164 -33.22 -35.18 -1.93
CA VAL A 164 -34.27 -34.37 -1.25
C VAL A 164 -35.42 -35.31 -0.76
N PRO A 165 -36.47 -34.94 0.02
CA PRO A 165 -36.82 -33.73 0.79
C PRO A 165 -37.31 -33.98 2.24
N ASN A 166 -37.33 -32.96 3.09
CA ASN A 166 -38.56 -32.69 3.87
C ASN A 166 -38.66 -31.23 4.35
N GLU A 167 -39.79 -30.62 4.03
CA GLU A 167 -40.23 -29.29 4.43
C GLU A 167 -41.08 -29.42 5.71
N PRO A 168 -40.90 -28.55 6.71
CA PRO A 168 -41.98 -28.27 7.65
C PRO A 168 -42.52 -26.85 7.46
N ALA A 169 -43.75 -26.82 6.95
CA ALA A 169 -44.84 -25.89 7.20
C ALA A 169 -44.51 -24.50 7.79
N TYR A 170 -44.65 -23.51 6.91
CA TYR A 170 -44.70 -22.08 7.22
C TYR A 170 -46.04 -21.68 7.87
N THR A 171 -46.00 -21.07 9.06
CA THR A 171 -47.13 -20.28 9.60
C THR A 171 -46.88 -18.78 9.37
N PRO A 172 -47.81 -18.02 8.77
CA PRO A 172 -47.59 -16.62 8.46
C PRO A 172 -47.75 -15.70 9.70
N PRO A 173 -46.85 -14.72 9.90
CA PRO A 173 -47.07 -13.61 10.84
C PRO A 173 -47.97 -12.49 10.26
N PRO A 174 -48.59 -11.65 11.12
CA PRO A 174 -49.59 -10.64 10.72
C PRO A 174 -48.99 -9.45 9.93
N PRO A 175 -49.83 -8.71 9.17
CA PRO A 175 -49.35 -7.75 8.17
C PRO A 175 -48.76 -6.47 8.79
N PRO A 176 -47.68 -5.91 8.21
CA PRO A 176 -47.12 -4.65 8.65
C PRO A 176 -47.92 -3.44 8.13
N VAL A 177 -48.06 -2.45 9.01
CA VAL A 177 -48.77 -1.19 8.77
C VAL A 177 -48.02 -0.32 7.75
N LYS A 178 -48.72 0.12 6.70
CA LYS A 178 -48.19 1.05 5.68
C LYS A 178 -47.75 2.38 6.30
N LYS A 179 -46.49 2.77 6.08
CA LYS A 179 -46.06 4.18 6.14
C LYS A 179 -45.62 4.69 4.76
N SER A 180 -45.98 5.95 4.53
CA SER A 180 -46.02 6.69 3.27
C SER A 180 -44.70 6.75 2.49
N LYS A 181 -44.77 6.44 1.19
CA LYS A 181 -43.67 6.49 0.23
C LYS A 181 -43.62 7.87 -0.46
N LYS A 182 -42.89 8.82 0.11
CA LYS A 182 -42.44 10.02 -0.62
C LYS A 182 -40.91 10.16 -0.73
N GLY A 183 -40.12 9.27 -0.10
CA GLY A 183 -38.65 9.29 -0.19
C GLY A 183 -38.02 8.34 -1.23
N LEU A 184 -38.80 7.47 -1.87
CA LEU A 184 -38.27 6.34 -2.64
C LEU A 184 -37.95 6.65 -4.12
N ILE A 185 -38.47 7.76 -4.64
CA ILE A 185 -38.26 8.16 -6.05
C ILE A 185 -36.91 8.88 -6.21
N GLY A 186 -36.43 9.61 -5.19
CA GLY A 186 -35.11 10.25 -5.21
C GLY A 186 -33.97 9.25 -5.14
N LEU A 187 -34.13 8.16 -4.37
CA LEU A 187 -33.10 7.13 -4.23
C LEU A 187 -32.92 6.29 -5.51
N ALA A 188 -34.01 6.02 -6.24
CA ALA A 188 -33.97 5.23 -7.47
C ALA A 188 -33.16 5.92 -8.60
N LEU A 189 -33.24 7.25 -8.70
CA LEU A 189 -32.45 8.03 -9.68
C LEU A 189 -30.95 8.05 -9.33
N VAL A 190 -30.61 8.13 -8.04
CA VAL A 190 -29.22 8.10 -7.58
C VAL A 190 -28.60 6.71 -7.78
N VAL A 191 -29.34 5.64 -7.52
CA VAL A 191 -28.87 4.27 -7.73
C VAL A 191 -28.67 3.97 -9.22
N LEU A 192 -29.54 4.46 -10.09
CA LEU A 192 -29.39 4.25 -11.54
C LEU A 192 -28.14 4.95 -12.11
N LEU A 193 -27.79 6.14 -11.59
CA LEU A 193 -26.55 6.84 -11.94
C LEU A 193 -25.30 6.12 -11.39
N LEU A 194 -25.39 5.53 -10.20
CA LEU A 194 -24.28 4.77 -9.60
C LEU A 194 -24.01 3.46 -10.33
N VAL A 195 -25.03 2.78 -10.85
CA VAL A 195 -24.87 1.55 -11.65
C VAL A 195 -24.23 1.86 -13.01
N ALA A 196 -24.59 2.98 -13.64
CA ALA A 196 -23.94 3.42 -14.88
C ALA A 196 -22.46 3.78 -14.67
N ALA A 197 -22.12 4.42 -13.56
CA ALA A 197 -20.73 4.74 -13.19
C ALA A 197 -19.90 3.47 -12.88
N ALA A 198 -20.50 2.48 -12.21
CA ALA A 198 -19.84 1.21 -11.90
C ALA A 198 -19.54 0.38 -13.16
N ALA A 199 -20.45 0.36 -14.14
CA ALA A 199 -20.24 -0.33 -15.41
C ALA A 199 -19.11 0.30 -16.26
N GLY A 200 -19.01 1.64 -16.26
CA GLY A 200 -17.92 2.35 -16.95
C GLY A 200 -16.55 2.13 -16.31
N PHE A 201 -16.48 2.07 -14.98
CA PHE A 201 -15.25 1.82 -14.24
C PHE A 201 -14.70 0.40 -14.45
N TRP A 202 -15.59 -0.60 -14.57
CA TRP A 202 -15.20 -1.99 -14.79
C TRP A 202 -14.63 -2.23 -16.20
N PHE A 203 -15.17 -1.55 -17.22
CA PHE A 203 -14.64 -1.62 -18.59
C PHE A 203 -13.27 -0.92 -18.75
N TYR A 204 -13.04 0.18 -18.02
CA TYR A 204 -11.76 0.90 -18.05
C TYR A 204 -10.59 0.09 -17.43
N LYS A 205 -10.88 -0.79 -16.46
CA LYS A 205 -9.87 -1.67 -15.84
C LYS A 205 -9.44 -2.87 -16.70
N ARG A 206 -10.02 -3.06 -17.89
CA ARG A 206 -9.73 -4.21 -18.77
C ARG A 206 -8.79 -3.94 -19.94
N THR A 207 -8.21 -2.75 -20.11
CA THR A 207 -7.18 -2.54 -21.14
C THR A 207 -5.83 -3.05 -20.64
N PRO A 208 -5.26 -4.12 -21.22
CA PRO A 208 -3.95 -4.64 -20.82
C PRO A 208 -2.85 -3.79 -21.45
N VAL A 209 -1.87 -3.37 -20.64
CA VAL A 209 -0.62 -2.76 -21.10
C VAL A 209 0.36 -3.89 -21.46
N PRO A 210 0.96 -3.92 -22.67
CA PRO A 210 1.96 -4.92 -23.05
C PRO A 210 3.31 -4.63 -22.38
N ALA A 211 4.04 -5.70 -22.03
CA ALA A 211 5.34 -5.65 -21.36
C ALA A 211 6.44 -5.01 -22.23
N PRO A 212 7.41 -4.26 -21.65
CA PRO A 212 8.47 -3.64 -22.42
C PRO A 212 9.61 -4.61 -22.72
N ALA A 213 10.00 -4.67 -24.00
CA ALA A 213 11.26 -5.21 -24.46
C ALA A 213 12.38 -4.17 -24.23
N ILE A 214 13.58 -4.66 -23.92
CA ILE A 214 14.81 -3.88 -23.80
C ILE A 214 15.15 -3.31 -25.19
N ALA A 215 15.11 -1.98 -25.35
CA ALA A 215 15.64 -1.29 -26.53
C ALA A 215 16.11 0.13 -26.19
N ALA A 216 17.12 0.56 -26.95
CA ALA A 216 17.99 1.71 -26.80
C ALA A 216 17.31 3.07 -26.55
N ALA A 217 18.13 3.99 -26.01
CA ALA A 217 17.85 5.41 -25.80
C ALA A 217 16.95 6.03 -26.89
N VAL A 218 15.73 6.36 -26.50
CA VAL A 218 14.78 7.20 -27.23
C VAL A 218 14.69 8.55 -26.53
N PRO A 219 14.54 9.66 -27.28
CA PRO A 219 14.65 11.01 -26.74
C PRO A 219 13.50 11.30 -25.77
N ALA A 220 13.84 11.97 -24.65
CA ALA A 220 12.87 12.59 -23.76
C ALA A 220 11.99 13.57 -24.56
N GLY A 221 10.69 13.28 -24.70
CA GLY A 221 9.80 14.20 -25.40
C GLY A 221 8.38 13.74 -25.70
N ALA A 222 8.07 12.44 -25.68
CA ALA A 222 6.72 11.99 -26.04
C ALA A 222 5.70 12.03 -24.87
N ASP A 223 6.12 11.78 -23.63
CA ASP A 223 5.20 11.75 -22.48
C ASP A 223 5.12 13.07 -21.68
N ALA A 224 6.03 14.01 -21.95
CA ALA A 224 6.05 15.35 -21.34
C ALA A 224 4.86 16.22 -21.76
N GLN A 225 4.17 15.85 -22.85
CA GLN A 225 2.96 16.55 -23.32
C GLN A 225 1.78 16.46 -22.33
N ALA A 226 1.81 15.50 -21.40
CA ALA A 226 0.78 15.37 -20.38
C ALA A 226 0.86 16.39 -19.23
N CYS A 227 2.06 16.94 -18.94
CA CYS A 227 2.25 18.04 -17.98
C CYS A 227 2.27 19.41 -18.68
N THR A 228 1.32 19.70 -19.55
CA THR A 228 1.27 20.98 -20.28
C THR A 228 0.16 21.89 -19.76
N LEU A 229 0.30 23.19 -19.95
CA LEU A 229 -0.75 24.17 -19.65
C LEU A 229 -2.08 23.83 -20.35
N ASP A 230 -2.03 23.36 -21.60
CA ASP A 230 -3.23 22.94 -22.34
C ASP A 230 -3.95 21.78 -21.66
N SER A 231 -3.19 20.77 -21.22
CA SER A 231 -3.72 19.63 -20.47
C SER A 231 -4.29 20.07 -19.11
N MET A 232 -3.65 21.03 -18.45
CA MET A 232 -4.10 21.56 -17.17
C MET A 232 -5.45 22.28 -17.27
N ASN A 233 -5.69 22.98 -18.37
CA ASN A 233 -6.96 23.69 -18.60
C ASN A 233 -8.08 22.76 -19.10
N SER A 234 -7.72 21.63 -19.71
CA SER A 234 -8.68 20.74 -20.39
C SER A 234 -9.04 19.50 -19.58
N LEU A 235 -8.19 19.09 -18.64
CA LEU A 235 -8.38 17.89 -17.83
C LEU A 235 -8.88 18.22 -16.41
N PRO A 236 -9.63 17.31 -15.77
CA PRO A 236 -9.90 17.40 -14.35
C PRO A 236 -8.59 17.44 -13.53
N GLU A 237 -8.54 18.28 -12.48
CA GLU A 237 -7.34 18.50 -11.65
C GLU A 237 -6.61 17.21 -11.26
N LEU A 238 -7.34 16.23 -10.69
CA LEU A 238 -6.72 14.99 -10.23
C LEU A 238 -6.16 14.14 -11.38
N THR A 239 -6.84 14.13 -12.52
CA THR A 239 -6.38 13.43 -13.72
C THR A 239 -5.10 14.07 -14.25
N PHE A 240 -5.06 15.41 -14.31
CA PHE A 240 -3.86 16.14 -14.68
C PHE A 240 -2.69 15.83 -13.73
N VAL A 241 -2.89 15.99 -12.43
CA VAL A 241 -1.83 15.76 -11.42
C VAL A 241 -1.29 14.34 -11.49
N GLN A 242 -2.16 13.32 -11.56
CA GLN A 242 -1.72 11.93 -11.66
C GLN A 242 -0.92 11.65 -12.94
N THR A 243 -1.37 12.20 -14.06
CA THR A 243 -0.69 11.99 -15.35
C THR A 243 0.65 12.72 -15.35
N CYS A 244 0.70 13.91 -14.74
CA CYS A 244 1.92 14.68 -14.63
C CYS A 244 2.96 14.04 -13.71
N ILE A 245 2.52 13.48 -12.57
CA ILE A 245 3.40 12.70 -11.68
C ILE A 245 3.98 11.48 -12.42
N LYS A 246 3.15 10.76 -13.20
CA LYS A 246 3.58 9.59 -13.99
C LYS A 246 4.58 9.96 -15.09
N ALA A 247 4.40 11.11 -15.75
CA ALA A 247 5.34 11.62 -16.75
C ALA A 247 6.70 11.98 -16.14
N ALA A 248 6.76 12.12 -14.81
CA ALA A 248 7.96 12.30 -14.03
C ALA A 248 8.92 13.38 -14.57
N PRO A 249 8.45 14.62 -14.84
CA PRO A 249 9.33 15.70 -15.29
C PRO A 249 10.46 15.94 -14.27
N ASP A 250 11.59 16.46 -14.75
CA ASP A 250 12.65 16.92 -13.85
C ASP A 250 12.19 18.12 -13.00
N SER A 251 12.93 18.41 -11.94
CA SER A 251 12.56 19.42 -10.93
C SER A 251 12.42 20.82 -11.53
N ALA A 252 13.28 21.19 -12.50
CA ALA A 252 13.21 22.50 -13.14
C ALA A 252 11.95 22.61 -13.99
N LYS A 253 11.67 21.58 -14.80
CA LYS A 253 10.47 21.56 -15.63
C LYS A 253 9.20 21.55 -14.78
N LEU A 254 9.20 20.80 -13.69
CA LEU A 254 8.06 20.77 -12.78
C LEU A 254 7.80 22.13 -12.12
N LEU A 255 8.84 22.87 -11.73
CA LEU A 255 8.65 24.23 -11.22
C LEU A 255 8.01 25.15 -12.25
N GLU A 256 8.38 25.05 -13.53
CA GLU A 256 7.70 25.82 -14.58
C GLU A 256 6.21 25.49 -14.64
N ILE A 257 5.86 24.22 -14.64
CA ILE A 257 4.46 23.74 -14.65
C ILE A 257 3.70 24.23 -13.42
N ILE A 258 4.33 24.20 -12.24
CA ILE A 258 3.73 24.71 -11.01
C ILE A 258 3.51 26.23 -11.09
N ASN A 259 4.46 26.98 -11.64
CA ASN A 259 4.31 28.42 -11.84
C ASN A 259 3.20 28.75 -12.83
N GLU A 260 3.07 27.97 -13.92
CA GLU A 260 1.94 28.05 -14.85
C GLU A 260 0.61 27.75 -14.15
N ALA A 261 0.56 26.73 -13.31
CA ALA A 261 -0.63 26.40 -12.51
C ALA A 261 -1.03 27.54 -11.58
N LYS A 262 -0.06 28.15 -10.88
CA LYS A 262 -0.30 29.33 -10.05
C LYS A 262 -0.84 30.51 -10.85
N ALA A 263 -0.24 30.79 -12.02
CA ALA A 263 -0.68 31.87 -12.89
C ALA A 263 -2.11 31.63 -13.44
N GLY A 264 -2.43 30.38 -13.75
CA GLY A 264 -3.77 29.93 -14.16
C GLY A 264 -4.78 29.78 -13.03
N LYS A 265 -4.41 30.08 -11.77
CA LYS A 265 -5.24 29.91 -10.56
C LYS A 265 -5.64 28.45 -10.27
N HIS A 266 -4.87 27.49 -10.79
CA HIS A 266 -5.00 26.06 -10.50
C HIS A 266 -4.29 25.70 -9.20
N CYS A 267 -4.76 26.26 -8.08
CA CYS A 267 -4.04 26.19 -6.80
C CYS A 267 -3.94 24.76 -6.24
N GLY A 268 -4.97 23.93 -6.42
CA GLY A 268 -4.93 22.52 -6.03
C GLY A 268 -3.88 21.73 -6.82
N VAL A 269 -3.74 22.00 -8.12
CA VAL A 269 -2.66 21.44 -8.96
C VAL A 269 -1.29 21.83 -8.40
N ALA A 270 -1.05 23.13 -8.20
CA ALA A 270 0.24 23.63 -7.72
C ALA A 270 0.64 23.01 -6.37
N GLN A 271 -0.26 23.03 -5.39
CA GLN A 271 -0.01 22.48 -4.05
C GLN A 271 0.25 20.97 -4.08
N ARG A 272 -0.52 20.20 -4.85
CA ARG A 272 -0.35 18.74 -4.95
C ARG A 272 0.97 18.36 -5.63
N LEU A 273 1.35 19.06 -6.70
CA LEU A 273 2.61 18.82 -7.39
C LEU A 273 3.82 19.17 -6.51
N TYR A 274 3.76 20.31 -5.81
CA TYR A 274 4.76 20.68 -4.82
C TYR A 274 4.90 19.61 -3.72
N ALA A 275 3.80 19.29 -3.04
CA ALA A 275 3.80 18.36 -1.91
C ALA A 275 4.30 16.96 -2.31
N ASN A 276 3.85 16.44 -3.45
CA ASN A 276 4.23 15.11 -3.91
C ASN A 276 5.74 14.98 -4.09
N ARG A 277 6.38 15.97 -4.71
CA ARG A 277 7.81 15.90 -5.03
C ARG A 277 8.70 16.30 -3.87
N ALA A 278 8.26 17.26 -3.06
CA ALA A 278 8.92 17.58 -1.80
C ALA A 278 9.00 16.35 -0.87
N GLN A 279 7.90 15.61 -0.74
CA GLN A 279 7.87 14.37 0.06
C GLN A 279 8.71 13.25 -0.55
N ALA A 280 8.92 13.24 -1.87
CA ALA A 280 9.70 12.24 -2.57
C ALA A 280 11.23 12.46 -2.53
N GLY A 281 11.72 13.48 -1.82
CA GLY A 281 13.17 13.74 -1.73
C GLY A 281 13.67 14.87 -2.62
N ASP A 282 12.80 15.55 -3.37
CA ASP A 282 13.23 16.61 -4.27
C ASP A 282 13.48 17.92 -3.49
N ALA A 283 14.74 18.11 -3.08
CA ALA A 283 15.15 19.26 -2.28
C ALA A 283 14.88 20.60 -2.99
N LEU A 284 14.94 20.65 -4.33
CA LEU A 284 14.69 21.88 -5.08
C LEU A 284 13.21 22.25 -4.99
N ILE A 285 12.32 21.30 -5.24
CA ILE A 285 10.87 21.50 -5.12
C ILE A 285 10.46 21.76 -3.67
N ALA A 286 11.03 21.03 -2.72
CA ALA A 286 10.74 21.21 -1.30
C ALA A 286 11.11 22.61 -0.80
N ASN A 287 12.30 23.12 -1.17
CA ASN A 287 12.72 24.48 -0.81
C ASN A 287 11.81 25.52 -1.46
N ALA A 288 11.44 25.34 -2.74
CA ALA A 288 10.51 26.23 -3.40
C ALA A 288 9.15 26.24 -2.69
N TYR A 289 8.65 25.08 -2.26
CA TYR A 289 7.36 24.99 -1.58
C TYR A 289 7.37 25.61 -0.19
N ALA A 290 8.42 25.39 0.61
CA ALA A 290 8.58 26.02 1.91
C ALA A 290 8.54 27.56 1.79
N ARG A 291 9.19 28.09 0.75
CA ARG A 291 9.22 29.53 0.45
C ARG A 291 7.86 30.12 0.05
N GLU A 292 6.89 29.31 -0.40
CA GLU A 292 5.52 29.76 -0.65
C GLU A 292 4.77 30.12 0.64
N TYR A 293 5.27 29.70 1.80
CA TYR A 293 4.67 30.00 3.10
C TYR A 293 5.58 30.84 4.00
N ASP A 294 6.87 30.87 3.71
CA ASP A 294 7.86 31.56 4.51
C ASP A 294 7.70 33.11 4.41
N PRO A 295 7.47 33.86 5.51
CA PRO A 295 7.32 35.33 5.48
C PRO A 295 8.53 36.09 4.89
N LYS A 296 9.74 35.50 4.91
CA LYS A 296 10.94 36.10 4.31
C LYS A 296 10.94 36.01 2.79
N TYR A 297 10.31 34.98 2.22
CA TYR A 297 10.39 34.66 0.80
C TYR A 297 9.04 34.72 0.07
N LEU A 298 7.95 34.76 0.83
CA LEU A 298 6.59 34.74 0.31
C LEU A 298 6.42 35.84 -0.74
N LYS A 299 6.04 35.39 -1.93
CA LYS A 299 5.48 36.25 -2.97
C LYS A 299 4.00 35.94 -3.04
N ALA A 300 3.22 36.77 -2.36
CA ALA A 300 1.77 36.57 -2.25
C ALA A 300 1.15 36.36 -3.64
N SER A 301 0.35 35.31 -3.76
CA SER A 301 -0.38 34.95 -4.96
C SER A 301 -1.76 34.43 -4.57
N GLU A 302 -2.67 34.28 -5.54
CA GLU A 302 -3.99 33.70 -5.27
C GLU A 302 -3.91 32.32 -4.59
N CYS A 303 -2.89 31.53 -4.93
CA CYS A 303 -2.70 30.19 -4.37
C CYS A 303 -1.98 30.16 -3.03
N PHE A 304 -1.20 31.20 -2.72
CA PHE A 304 -0.46 31.37 -1.48
C PHE A 304 -0.57 32.83 -1.04
N PRO A 305 -1.71 33.24 -0.44
CA PRO A 305 -2.01 34.65 -0.21
C PRO A 305 -1.32 35.24 1.02
N ALA A 306 -0.95 34.39 1.98
CA ALA A 306 -0.39 34.82 3.26
C ALA A 306 0.71 33.86 3.71
N ALA A 307 1.59 34.37 4.55
CA ALA A 307 2.64 33.58 5.15
C ALA A 307 2.05 32.64 6.21
N ASP A 308 2.67 31.49 6.39
CA ASP A 308 2.36 30.54 7.43
C ASP A 308 3.67 29.94 7.94
N ASN A 309 4.11 30.44 9.10
CA ASN A 309 5.36 30.02 9.71
C ASN A 309 5.38 28.53 10.03
N ALA A 310 4.25 27.96 10.47
CA ALA A 310 4.18 26.55 10.84
C ALA A 310 4.26 25.67 9.59
N THR A 311 3.57 26.04 8.52
CA THR A 311 3.63 25.31 7.24
C THR A 311 5.02 25.42 6.61
N ALA A 312 5.64 26.60 6.61
CA ALA A 312 7.02 26.77 6.14
C ALA A 312 8.01 25.94 6.96
N ALA A 313 7.92 25.97 8.29
CA ALA A 313 8.77 25.19 9.18
C ALA A 313 8.62 23.68 8.94
N TYR A 314 7.40 23.17 8.76
CA TYR A 314 7.16 21.77 8.42
C TYR A 314 7.89 21.32 7.14
N TRP A 315 7.86 22.15 6.09
CA TRP A 315 8.57 21.82 4.85
C TRP A 315 10.09 21.92 4.98
N TYR A 316 10.60 22.87 5.77
CA TYR A 316 12.04 22.92 6.08
C TYR A 316 12.49 21.72 6.93
N GLU A 317 11.70 21.26 7.89
CA GLU A 317 11.96 20.03 8.65
C GLU A 317 11.94 18.79 7.75
N THR A 318 11.00 18.74 6.80
CA THR A 318 10.93 17.67 5.80
C THR A 318 12.21 17.62 4.97
N ILE A 319 12.75 18.78 4.56
CA ILE A 319 14.04 18.86 3.87
C ILE A 319 15.17 18.36 4.77
N LEU A 320 15.21 18.76 6.04
CA LEU A 320 16.26 18.34 6.98
C LEU A 320 16.23 16.85 7.31
N THR A 321 15.06 16.21 7.23
CA THR A 321 14.93 14.75 7.37
C THR A 321 15.61 14.02 6.21
N GLN A 322 15.59 14.61 5.01
CA GLN A 322 16.17 14.04 3.79
C GLN A 322 17.64 14.44 3.60
N ASP A 323 17.96 15.71 3.89
CA ASP A 323 19.29 16.31 3.82
C ASP A 323 19.58 17.10 5.12
N PRO A 324 20.14 16.45 6.15
CA PRO A 324 20.44 17.08 7.44
C PRO A 324 21.46 18.21 7.36
N ASN A 325 22.22 18.31 6.26
CA ASN A 325 23.26 19.32 6.07
C ASN A 325 22.77 20.54 5.28
N ASN A 326 21.48 20.61 4.94
CA ASN A 326 20.92 21.74 4.22
C ASN A 326 20.95 23.02 5.09
N ALA A 327 21.95 23.86 4.83
CA ALA A 327 22.20 25.07 5.62
C ALA A 327 21.04 26.07 5.58
N GLU A 328 20.38 26.22 4.42
CA GLU A 328 19.24 27.12 4.28
C GLU A 328 18.04 26.61 5.08
N ALA A 329 17.67 25.34 4.90
CA ALA A 329 16.52 24.75 5.59
C ALA A 329 16.71 24.79 7.11
N LYS A 330 17.92 24.50 7.59
CA LYS A 330 18.26 24.58 9.02
C LYS A 330 18.07 25.99 9.56
N GLN A 331 18.66 26.98 8.89
CA GLN A 331 18.54 28.37 9.32
C GLN A 331 17.08 28.83 9.35
N ARG A 332 16.33 28.56 8.27
CA ARG A 332 14.94 29.00 8.17
C ARG A 332 14.05 28.31 9.19
N PHE A 333 14.22 27.01 9.41
CA PHE A 333 13.50 26.28 10.45
C PHE A 333 13.71 26.90 11.84
N GLU A 334 14.97 27.16 12.23
CA GLU A 334 15.30 27.79 13.53
C GLU A 334 14.73 29.22 13.67
N GLU A 335 14.68 29.98 12.58
CA GLU A 335 14.14 31.36 12.57
C GLU A 335 12.60 31.37 12.64
N LEU A 336 11.92 30.38 12.07
CA LEU A 336 10.45 30.28 12.05
C LEU A 336 9.85 29.69 13.33
N GLN A 337 10.64 29.03 14.18
CA GLN A 337 10.20 28.51 15.48
C GLN A 337 10.20 29.55 16.62
N LYS A 338 10.66 30.77 16.35
CA LYS A 338 10.74 31.86 17.35
C LYS A 338 9.50 32.75 17.29
#